data_AF-A0A8H9HWX4-F1
#
_entry.id   AF-A0A8H9HWX4-F1
#
_cell.length_a   1.000
_cell.length_b   1.000
_cell.length_c   1.000
_cell.angle_alpha   90.00
_cell.angle_beta   90.00
_cell.angle_gamma   90.00
#
_symmetry.space_group_name_H-M   'P 1'
#
loop_
_entity.id
_entity.type
_entity.pdbx_description
1 polymer ?
#
loop_
_entity_poly.entity_id
_entity_poly.type
_entity_poly.pdbx_seq_one_letter_code
_entity_poly.pdbx_strand_id
1 'polypeptide(L)'
;MLVELNHTIVPARDPQASAQFLADILGLRVDPPVAHFTPVTLANQISLDYDRLDDFEPHHYAFMVGDQEFDAALARIQHGGIAHYGDPACQESGQIYRSRHIEGRRGVYFRDPDGHLMEILTRPGPPTASDPALPLDQPRAKRAADRAPHETRRVLTRLTEFTSSPSLAGSRAMSLKKINTVLVAAFILFILWFGGEFILSPGTTAPSFGLPSWPSGDGGGFLIIKGIRDVVLALVLGILLVTGHRRALGWALLVEALAAYGDMTTVLAHHGSVATALGVHGLTGTLMVVNGLLIMRETRTIAAASAPPAPQPA
;
A
#
# COMPACT_ATOMS: atom_id res chain seq x y z
N MET A 1 -12.15 -8.74 20.52
CA MET A 1 -11.88 -10.16 20.24
C MET A 1 -10.54 -10.51 20.85
N LEU A 2 -10.43 -11.66 21.51
CA LEU A 2 -9.16 -12.22 21.98
C LEU A 2 -8.73 -13.27 20.94
N VAL A 3 -7.74 -12.92 20.13
CA VAL A 3 -7.15 -13.80 19.11
C VAL A 3 -5.64 -13.77 19.34
N GLU A 4 -5.04 -14.93 19.53
CA GLU A 4 -3.63 -15.10 19.86
C GLU A 4 -3.01 -16.12 18.91
N LEU A 5 -1.76 -15.90 18.52
CA LEU A 5 -0.97 -16.93 17.85
C LEU A 5 -0.63 -17.99 18.91
N ASN A 6 -1.09 -19.22 18.72
CA ASN A 6 -0.85 -20.31 19.67
C ASN A 6 0.38 -21.14 19.30
N HIS A 7 0.54 -21.46 18.02
CA HIS A 7 1.67 -22.21 17.49
C HIS A 7 1.87 -21.87 16.01
N THR A 8 3.04 -22.22 15.48
CA THR A 8 3.31 -22.22 14.05
C THR A 8 4.21 -23.39 13.69
N ILE A 9 4.00 -23.95 12.50
CA ILE A 9 4.80 -25.07 12.01
C ILE A 9 6.11 -24.53 11.43
N VAL A 10 7.22 -25.17 11.78
CA VAL A 10 8.54 -24.89 11.20
C VAL A 10 8.96 -26.12 10.37
N PRO A 11 8.97 -26.05 9.04
CA PRO A 11 9.40 -27.18 8.23
C PRO A 11 10.89 -27.42 8.43
N ALA A 12 11.31 -28.67 8.58
CA ALA A 12 12.70 -29.04 8.80
C ALA A 12 12.99 -30.41 8.17
N ARG A 13 14.21 -30.61 7.67
CA ARG A 13 14.62 -31.93 7.17
C ARG A 13 14.80 -32.92 8.32
N ASP A 14 15.35 -32.43 9.43
CA ASP A 14 15.43 -33.14 10.71
C ASP A 14 14.82 -32.28 11.84
N PRO A 15 13.52 -32.47 12.15
CA PRO A 15 12.82 -31.70 13.17
C PRO A 15 13.49 -31.72 14.54
N GLN A 16 14.08 -32.86 14.93
CA GLN A 16 14.74 -32.98 16.23
C GLN A 16 16.04 -32.18 16.26
N ALA A 17 16.84 -32.24 15.19
CA ALA A 17 18.09 -31.50 15.11
C ALA A 17 17.84 -29.99 15.06
N SER A 18 16.87 -29.53 14.25
CA SER A 18 16.56 -28.10 14.10
C SER A 18 15.90 -27.52 15.35
N ALA A 19 14.99 -28.25 16.00
CA ALA A 19 14.43 -27.87 17.30
C ALA A 19 15.52 -27.78 18.38
N GLN A 20 16.40 -28.78 18.46
CA GLN A 20 17.48 -28.80 19.44
C GLN A 20 18.47 -27.66 19.22
N PHE A 21 18.82 -27.38 17.96
CA PHE A 21 19.70 -26.27 17.59
C PHE A 21 19.18 -24.93 18.12
N LEU A 22 17.91 -24.61 17.86
CA LEU A 22 17.32 -23.36 18.32
C LEU A 22 17.19 -23.34 19.85
N ALA A 23 16.77 -24.45 20.46
CA ALA A 23 16.63 -24.57 21.90
C ALA A 23 17.98 -24.33 22.62
N ASP A 24 19.08 -24.90 22.11
CA ASP A 24 20.40 -24.71 22.67
C ASP A 24 20.85 -23.25 22.60
N ILE A 25 20.65 -22.57 21.47
CA ILE A 25 21.00 -21.16 21.29
C ILE A 25 20.20 -20.28 22.24
N LEU A 26 18.89 -20.47 22.34
CA LEU A 26 18.00 -19.66 23.17
C LEU A 26 18.02 -20.06 24.65
N GLY A 27 18.66 -21.18 25.01
CA GLY A 27 18.64 -21.71 26.38
C GLY A 27 17.27 -22.27 26.79
N LEU A 28 16.52 -22.78 25.83
CA LEU A 28 15.23 -23.44 26.00
C LEU A 28 15.39 -24.96 26.04
N ARG A 29 14.27 -25.68 26.09
CA ARG A 29 14.21 -27.14 25.95
C ARG A 29 13.27 -27.50 24.83
N VAL A 30 13.55 -28.62 24.18
CA VAL A 30 12.60 -29.27 23.28
C VAL A 30 11.57 -29.99 24.14
N ASP A 31 10.29 -29.78 23.84
CA ASP A 31 9.18 -30.41 24.54
C ASP A 31 8.98 -31.87 24.10
N PRO A 32 8.26 -32.69 24.89
CA PRO A 32 7.87 -34.03 24.43
C PRO A 32 7.15 -33.95 23.07
N PRO A 33 7.48 -34.83 22.11
CA PRO A 33 6.82 -34.84 20.81
C PRO A 33 5.30 -34.95 20.91
N VAL A 34 4.59 -34.18 20.11
CA VAL A 34 3.13 -34.21 20.00
C VAL A 34 2.77 -34.60 18.57
N ALA A 35 2.18 -35.78 18.40
CA ALA A 35 1.96 -36.39 17.09
C ALA A 35 3.29 -36.53 16.31
N HIS A 36 3.43 -35.84 15.18
CA HIS A 36 4.63 -35.82 14.33
C HIS A 36 5.50 -34.57 14.56
N PHE A 37 5.07 -33.65 15.43
CA PHE A 37 5.78 -32.41 15.71
C PHE A 37 6.81 -32.55 16.82
N THR A 38 7.88 -31.77 16.71
CA THR A 38 8.91 -31.57 17.74
C THR A 38 8.84 -30.13 18.27
N PRO A 39 8.07 -29.86 19.35
CA PRO A 39 7.78 -28.50 19.76
C PRO A 39 8.91 -27.84 20.56
N VAL A 40 9.06 -26.53 20.38
CA VAL A 40 9.83 -25.65 21.28
C VAL A 40 8.91 -24.55 21.78
N THR A 41 8.46 -24.64 23.03
CA THR A 41 7.60 -23.61 23.65
C THR A 41 8.41 -22.40 24.10
N LEU A 42 7.98 -21.21 23.66
CA LEU A 42 8.54 -19.92 24.04
C LEU A 42 7.90 -19.39 25.33
N ALA A 43 8.55 -18.41 25.97
CA ALA A 43 8.08 -17.82 27.24
C ALA A 43 6.73 -17.10 27.14
N ASN A 44 6.29 -16.72 25.94
CA ASN A 44 4.98 -16.14 25.67
C ASN A 44 3.92 -17.19 25.31
N GLN A 45 4.16 -18.46 25.63
CA GLN A 45 3.25 -19.59 25.40
C GLN A 45 2.97 -19.95 23.94
N ILE A 46 3.75 -19.40 23.00
CA ILE A 46 3.72 -19.80 21.59
C ILE A 46 4.69 -20.97 21.38
N SER A 47 4.28 -22.02 20.68
CA SER A 47 5.20 -23.09 20.27
C SER A 47 5.64 -22.97 18.81
N LEU A 48 6.91 -23.28 18.57
CA LEU A 48 7.43 -23.59 17.24
C LEU A 48 7.38 -25.11 17.07
N ASP A 49 6.48 -25.58 16.23
CA ASP A 49 6.22 -27.00 16.02
C ASP A 49 7.03 -27.47 14.82
N TYR A 50 8.23 -28.01 15.06
CA TYR A 50 9.07 -28.49 13.98
C TYR A 50 8.47 -29.75 13.35
N ASP A 51 8.34 -29.76 12.03
CA ASP A 51 7.75 -30.85 11.25
C ASP A 51 8.65 -31.28 10.10
N ARG A 52 8.61 -32.57 9.75
CA ARG A 52 9.45 -33.12 8.71
C ARG A 52 8.92 -32.75 7.32
N LEU A 53 9.72 -32.02 6.57
CA LEU A 53 9.45 -31.70 5.17
C LEU A 53 10.76 -31.67 4.36
N ASP A 54 10.72 -32.09 3.09
CA ASP A 54 11.93 -32.18 2.26
C ASP A 54 12.11 -30.97 1.32
N ASP A 55 11.06 -30.21 1.04
CA ASP A 55 11.10 -29.07 0.13
C ASP A 55 10.29 -27.91 0.71
N PHE A 56 10.98 -26.81 0.99
CA PHE A 56 10.42 -25.61 1.61
C PHE A 56 11.35 -24.43 1.40
N GLU A 57 10.75 -23.23 1.43
CA GLU A 57 11.50 -21.98 1.41
C GLU A 57 11.94 -21.59 2.83
N PRO A 58 13.09 -20.91 2.98
CA PRO A 58 13.49 -20.33 4.25
C PRO A 58 12.45 -19.34 4.80
N HIS A 59 12.27 -19.38 6.11
CA HIS A 59 11.37 -18.48 6.85
C HIS A 59 12.17 -17.54 7.74
N HIS A 60 11.50 -16.57 8.35
CA HIS A 60 12.10 -15.64 9.33
C HIS A 60 11.41 -15.72 10.69
N TYR A 61 12.17 -15.95 11.75
CA TYR A 61 11.67 -15.98 13.13
C TYR A 61 12.50 -15.06 14.02
N ALA A 62 11.83 -14.07 14.64
CA ALA A 62 12.48 -13.07 15.49
C ALA A 62 12.07 -13.23 16.96
N PHE A 63 13.07 -13.31 17.83
CA PHE A 63 12.93 -13.59 19.26
C PHE A 63 13.32 -12.36 20.08
N MET A 64 12.35 -11.82 20.82
CA MET A 64 12.58 -10.73 21.75
C MET A 64 13.10 -11.27 23.08
N VAL A 65 14.31 -10.88 23.47
CA VAL A 65 14.98 -11.34 24.69
C VAL A 65 15.41 -10.17 25.59
N GLY A 66 15.82 -10.46 26.83
CA GLY A 66 16.51 -9.48 27.68
C GLY A 66 17.99 -9.34 27.28
N ASP A 67 18.67 -8.31 27.78
CA ASP A 67 20.09 -8.07 27.47
C ASP A 67 20.99 -9.23 27.92
N GLN A 68 20.72 -9.82 29.08
CA GLN A 68 21.49 -10.97 29.58
C GLN A 68 21.28 -12.21 28.70
N GLU A 69 20.04 -12.50 28.30
CA GLU A 69 19.75 -13.61 27.39
C GLU A 69 20.33 -13.37 26.00
N PHE A 70 20.36 -12.12 25.52
CA PHE A 70 21.01 -11.75 24.26
C PHE A 70 22.50 -12.10 24.30
N ASP A 71 23.21 -11.64 25.32
CA ASP A 71 24.65 -11.88 25.44
C ASP A 71 24.95 -13.38 25.61
N ALA A 72 24.11 -14.11 26.34
CA ALA A 72 24.25 -15.56 26.48
C ALA A 72 24.02 -16.31 25.15
N ALA A 73 22.98 -15.95 24.40
CA ALA A 73 22.69 -16.57 23.11
C ALA A 73 23.78 -16.25 22.07
N LEU A 74 24.24 -14.99 22.02
CA LEU A 74 25.34 -14.58 21.14
C LEU A 74 26.63 -15.35 21.47
N ALA A 75 26.93 -15.56 22.76
CA ALA A 75 28.08 -16.35 23.17
C ALA A 75 27.96 -17.81 22.72
N ARG A 76 26.78 -18.43 22.77
CA ARG A 76 26.54 -19.79 22.26
C ARG A 76 26.72 -19.87 20.75
N ILE A 77 26.21 -18.89 20.00
CA ILE A 77 26.38 -18.76 18.55
C ILE A 77 27.88 -18.70 18.20
N GLN A 78 28.63 -17.80 18.85
CA GLN A 78 30.06 -17.61 18.61
C GLN A 78 30.88 -18.84 19.00
N HIS A 79 30.60 -19.45 20.16
CA HIS A 79 31.27 -20.67 20.61
C HIS A 79 31.02 -21.83 19.64
N GLY A 80 29.77 -21.98 19.17
CA GLY A 80 29.39 -23.00 18.21
C GLY A 80 29.94 -22.77 16.79
N GLY A 81 30.63 -21.66 16.53
CA GLY A 81 31.13 -21.31 15.20
C GLY A 81 30.00 -21.05 14.20
N ILE A 82 28.81 -20.69 14.67
CA ILE A 82 27.65 -20.41 13.84
C ILE A 82 27.83 -19.03 13.22
N ALA A 83 27.69 -18.94 11.90
CA ALA A 83 27.78 -17.66 11.21
C ALA A 83 26.62 -16.74 11.61
N HIS A 84 26.96 -15.53 12.05
CA HIS A 84 26.00 -14.51 12.44
C HIS A 84 26.24 -13.18 11.71
N TYR A 85 25.21 -12.33 11.65
CA TYR A 85 25.18 -11.16 10.78
C TYR A 85 24.52 -9.95 11.45
N GLY A 86 24.98 -8.76 11.07
CA GLY A 86 24.38 -7.48 11.43
C GLY A 86 23.13 -7.14 10.62
N ASP A 87 22.92 -7.75 9.46
CA ASP A 87 21.81 -7.42 8.57
C ASP A 87 21.05 -8.68 8.11
N PRO A 88 19.76 -8.56 7.75
CA PRO A 88 18.96 -9.70 7.31
C PRO A 88 19.41 -10.25 5.95
N ALA A 89 20.10 -9.47 5.12
CA ALA A 89 20.66 -9.94 3.85
C ALA A 89 21.96 -10.74 4.03
N CYS A 90 22.41 -10.93 5.28
CA CYS A 90 23.59 -11.71 5.66
C CYS A 90 24.90 -11.21 5.02
N GLN A 91 25.07 -9.88 4.88
CA GLN A 91 26.26 -9.25 4.29
C GLN A 91 27.29 -8.81 5.35
N GLU A 92 26.84 -8.45 6.54
CA GLU A 92 27.63 -7.94 7.66
C GLU A 92 28.03 -9.09 8.59
N SER A 93 28.79 -10.05 8.06
CA SER A 93 29.22 -11.25 8.81
C SER A 93 30.05 -10.88 10.06
N GLY A 94 29.77 -11.58 11.17
CA GLY A 94 30.43 -11.38 12.45
C GLY A 94 29.91 -10.21 13.27
N GLN A 95 28.94 -9.44 12.75
CA GLN A 95 28.45 -8.22 13.39
C GLN A 95 27.10 -8.41 14.09
N ILE A 96 26.78 -7.48 14.99
CA ILE A 96 25.42 -7.28 15.54
C ILE A 96 24.94 -5.91 15.09
N TYR A 97 23.64 -5.71 14.91
CA TYR A 97 23.10 -4.39 14.64
C TYR A 97 22.72 -3.63 15.89
N ARG A 98 22.65 -2.30 15.75
CA ARG A 98 21.93 -1.40 16.65
C ARG A 98 20.79 -0.75 15.88
N SER A 99 19.60 -0.75 16.46
CA SER A 99 18.42 -0.18 15.80
C SER A 99 18.60 1.32 15.62
N ARG A 100 18.32 1.82 14.41
CA ARG A 100 18.30 3.26 14.11
C ARG A 100 17.02 3.95 14.59
N HIS A 101 15.96 3.17 14.86
CA HIS A 101 14.64 3.68 15.19
C HIS A 101 14.26 3.52 16.66
N ILE A 102 14.96 2.65 17.38
CA ILE A 102 14.66 2.29 18.77
C ILE A 102 15.96 2.35 19.55
N GLU A 103 16.09 3.37 20.38
CA GLU A 103 17.30 3.60 21.17
C GLU A 103 17.60 2.41 22.09
N GLY A 104 18.88 2.03 22.16
CA GLY A 104 19.35 0.92 22.99
C GLY A 104 19.06 -0.49 22.44
N ARG A 105 18.15 -0.65 21.45
CA ARG A 105 17.90 -1.98 20.85
C ARG A 105 19.10 -2.44 20.03
N ARG A 106 19.47 -3.69 20.24
CA ARG A 106 20.51 -4.41 19.49
C ARG A 106 19.97 -5.78 19.07
N GLY A 107 20.51 -6.29 17.97
CA GLY A 107 20.05 -7.55 17.40
C GLY A 107 21.13 -8.28 16.61
N VAL A 108 20.91 -9.56 16.35
CA VAL A 108 21.80 -10.41 15.56
C VAL A 108 20.98 -11.40 14.75
N TYR A 109 21.40 -11.64 13.51
CA TYR A 109 20.82 -12.65 12.62
C TYR A 109 21.74 -13.86 12.53
N PHE A 110 21.17 -15.06 12.39
CA PHE A 110 21.89 -16.30 12.10
C PHE A 110 20.97 -17.26 11.34
N ARG A 111 21.53 -18.30 10.73
CA ARG A 111 20.73 -19.34 10.06
C ARG A 111 20.68 -20.60 10.91
N ASP A 112 19.54 -21.26 10.90
CA ASP A 112 19.42 -22.62 11.44
C ASP A 112 19.91 -23.68 10.43
N PRO A 113 19.94 -24.98 10.79
CA PRO A 113 20.46 -26.03 9.92
C PRO A 113 19.75 -26.14 8.57
N ASP A 114 18.48 -25.75 8.51
CA ASP A 114 17.63 -25.80 7.32
C ASP A 114 17.61 -24.46 6.56
N GLY A 115 18.32 -23.44 7.05
CA GLY A 115 18.53 -22.16 6.39
C GLY A 115 17.50 -21.08 6.75
N HIS A 116 16.55 -21.34 7.65
CA HIS A 116 15.65 -20.32 8.18
C HIS A 116 16.47 -19.20 8.84
N LEU A 117 16.06 -17.96 8.59
CA LEU A 117 16.69 -16.80 9.19
C LEU A 117 16.13 -16.60 10.61
N MET A 118 16.99 -16.75 11.59
CA MET A 118 16.68 -16.51 12.99
C MET A 118 17.21 -15.14 13.40
N GLU A 119 16.44 -14.40 14.17
CA GLU A 119 16.83 -13.10 14.72
C GLU A 119 16.65 -13.08 16.23
N ILE A 120 17.66 -12.64 16.96
CA ILE A 120 17.54 -12.35 18.39
C ILE A 120 17.69 -10.84 18.55
N LEU A 121 16.78 -10.20 19.28
CA LEU A 121 16.80 -8.76 19.52
C LEU A 121 16.40 -8.39 20.94
N THR A 122 16.95 -7.30 21.46
CA THR A 122 16.64 -6.81 22.80
C THR A 122 15.41 -5.92 22.82
N ARG A 123 14.71 -5.90 23.96
CA ARG A 123 13.73 -4.85 24.24
C ARG A 123 14.44 -3.49 24.34
N PRO A 124 13.77 -2.38 24.01
CA PRO A 124 14.28 -1.07 24.39
C PRO A 124 14.47 -1.05 25.91
N GLY A 125 15.57 -0.48 26.39
CA GLY A 125 15.75 -0.21 27.81
C GLY A 125 14.62 0.70 28.34
N PRO A 126 14.39 0.76 29.66
CA PRO A 126 13.49 1.78 30.21
C PRO A 126 13.97 3.17 29.76
N PRO A 127 13.05 4.11 29.47
CA PRO A 127 13.44 5.47 29.14
C PRO A 127 14.31 6.02 30.28
N THR A 128 15.51 6.49 29.94
CA THR A 128 16.35 7.21 30.89
C THR A 128 15.59 8.45 31.37
N ALA A 129 15.68 8.79 32.65
CA ALA A 129 14.93 9.87 33.32
C ALA A 129 15.15 11.30 32.78
N SER A 130 15.79 11.44 31.63
CA SER A 130 15.97 12.68 30.86
C SER A 130 14.94 12.86 29.74
N ASP A 131 14.01 11.91 29.55
CA ASP A 131 12.94 12.04 28.56
C ASP A 131 11.72 12.73 29.20
N PRO A 132 11.34 13.96 28.79
CA PRO A 132 10.17 14.62 29.36
C PRO A 132 8.93 13.82 28.96
N ALA A 133 8.22 13.31 29.97
CA ALA A 133 6.97 12.58 29.80
C ALA A 133 6.02 13.34 28.87
N LEU A 134 5.79 12.79 27.67
CA LEU A 134 4.69 13.20 26.81
C LEU A 134 3.38 12.91 27.59
N PRO A 135 2.50 13.91 27.80
CA PRO A 135 1.26 13.68 28.51
C PRO A 135 0.39 12.67 27.75
N LEU A 136 -0.09 11.67 28.47
CA LEU A 136 -1.12 10.75 28.01
C LEU A 136 -2.40 11.55 27.70
N ASP A 137 -2.77 11.61 26.42
CA ASP A 137 -4.02 12.19 25.98
C ASP A 137 -5.20 11.39 26.55
N GLN A 138 -5.99 12.02 27.41
CA GLN A 138 -7.25 11.49 27.91
C GLN A 138 -8.38 11.66 26.86
N PRO A 139 -9.36 10.74 26.81
CA PRO A 139 -10.42 10.77 25.81
C PRO A 139 -11.43 11.89 26.10
N ARG A 140 -11.53 12.87 25.20
CA ARG A 140 -12.57 13.91 25.26
C ARG A 140 -13.89 13.41 24.67
N ALA A 141 -14.78 12.98 25.56
CA ALA A 141 -16.22 12.93 25.28
C ALA A 141 -16.89 14.24 25.74
N LYS A 142 -17.67 14.82 24.80
CA LYS A 142 -18.93 15.56 25.00
C LYS A 142 -18.90 16.84 25.87
N ARG A 143 -19.05 18.00 25.21
CA ARG A 143 -19.95 19.07 25.66
C ARG A 143 -20.33 19.99 24.49
N ALA A 144 -21.52 19.71 23.94
CA ALA A 144 -22.33 20.68 23.21
C ALA A 144 -23.40 21.16 24.20
N ALA A 145 -23.39 22.45 24.52
CA ALA A 145 -24.53 23.27 24.92
C ALA A 145 -24.02 24.66 25.32
N ASP A 146 -24.81 25.68 24.98
CA ASP A 146 -24.70 27.10 25.35
C ASP A 146 -23.77 27.98 24.52
N ARG A 147 -24.31 28.49 23.41
CA ARG A 147 -24.52 29.95 23.19
C ARG A 147 -25.14 30.22 21.81
N ALA A 148 -26.42 30.60 21.79
CA ALA A 148 -26.95 31.52 20.78
C ALA A 148 -26.63 32.96 21.24
N PRO A 149 -26.48 33.94 20.33
CA PRO A 149 -27.66 34.71 19.92
C PRO A 149 -27.68 35.23 18.47
N HIS A 150 -28.90 35.39 17.97
CA HIS A 150 -29.42 36.48 17.11
C HIS A 150 -28.55 37.06 15.99
N GLU A 151 -28.95 36.83 14.74
CA GLU A 151 -29.42 37.87 13.79
C GLU A 151 -29.75 37.26 12.43
N THR A 152 -30.97 36.74 12.29
CA THR A 152 -31.54 36.29 11.03
C THR A 152 -32.66 37.25 10.65
N ARG A 153 -32.31 38.40 10.05
CA ARG A 153 -33.27 39.25 9.32
C ARG A 153 -32.52 40.31 8.52
N ARG A 154 -32.03 39.97 7.32
CA ARG A 154 -31.71 40.90 6.19
C ARG A 154 -30.89 40.23 5.08
N VAL A 155 -31.36 39.12 4.49
CA VAL A 155 -30.87 38.71 3.15
C VAL A 155 -31.97 38.16 2.25
N LEU A 156 -33.15 37.81 2.77
CA LEU A 156 -34.24 37.23 1.96
C LEU A 156 -35.26 38.25 1.41
N THR A 157 -34.83 39.46 1.07
CA THR A 157 -35.71 40.46 0.44
C THR A 157 -34.96 41.35 -0.55
N ARG A 158 -34.36 40.72 -1.58
CA ARG A 158 -34.04 41.35 -2.87
C ARG A 158 -34.10 40.32 -3.99
N LEU A 159 -35.24 39.66 -4.11
CA LEU A 159 -35.65 38.93 -5.30
C LEU A 159 -37.05 39.41 -5.65
N THR A 160 -37.11 40.63 -6.19
CA THR A 160 -38.16 41.17 -7.07
C THR A 160 -37.73 42.57 -7.45
N GLU A 161 -37.78 42.86 -8.75
CA GLU A 161 -37.54 44.16 -9.40
C GLU A 161 -36.08 44.52 -9.74
N PHE A 162 -35.61 44.01 -10.88
CA PHE A 162 -35.28 44.89 -12.00
C PHE A 162 -35.29 44.10 -13.33
N THR A 163 -36.36 44.29 -14.08
CA THR A 163 -36.40 43.97 -15.52
C THR A 163 -35.71 45.10 -16.30
N SER A 164 -35.14 44.74 -17.45
CA SER A 164 -34.77 45.62 -18.58
C SER A 164 -33.36 46.21 -18.60
N SER A 165 -32.40 45.50 -19.21
CA SER A 165 -31.60 46.00 -20.35
C SER A 165 -30.70 44.91 -20.95
N PRO A 166 -30.64 44.78 -22.29
CA PRO A 166 -29.92 43.72 -22.99
C PRO A 166 -28.51 44.21 -23.38
N SER A 167 -27.46 43.60 -22.83
CA SER A 167 -26.19 43.36 -23.51
C SER A 167 -25.16 42.92 -22.49
N LEU A 168 -24.85 41.62 -22.46
CA LEU A 168 -23.54 41.06 -22.11
C LEU A 168 -23.59 39.56 -22.46
N ALA A 169 -24.12 39.23 -23.65
CA ALA A 169 -23.97 37.90 -24.25
C ALA A 169 -22.57 37.81 -24.87
N GLY A 170 -21.56 37.79 -24.01
CA GLY A 170 -20.17 37.56 -24.33
C GLY A 170 -19.54 36.52 -23.41
N SER A 171 -20.33 35.62 -22.83
CA SER A 171 -19.80 34.40 -22.22
C SER A 171 -19.33 33.51 -23.35
N ARG A 172 -18.02 33.53 -23.62
CA ARG A 172 -17.36 32.64 -24.56
C ARG A 172 -17.45 31.22 -24.02
N ALA A 173 -18.62 30.58 -24.19
CA ALA A 173 -18.82 29.18 -23.86
C ALA A 173 -17.68 28.39 -24.51
N MET A 174 -16.88 27.69 -23.72
CA MET A 174 -15.80 26.88 -24.28
C MET A 174 -16.43 25.84 -25.20
N SER A 175 -15.92 25.76 -26.44
CA SER A 175 -16.33 24.69 -27.35
C SER A 175 -16.17 23.33 -26.67
N LEU A 176 -17.12 22.41 -26.89
CA LEU A 176 -17.11 21.04 -26.35
C LEU A 176 -15.74 20.35 -26.53
N LYS A 177 -15.09 20.58 -27.68
CA LYS A 177 -13.74 20.09 -27.98
C LYS A 177 -12.68 20.63 -27.02
N LYS A 178 -12.75 21.89 -26.62
CA LYS A 178 -11.83 22.51 -25.64
C LYS A 178 -12.06 21.93 -24.26
N ILE A 179 -13.34 21.79 -23.84
CA ILE A 179 -13.70 21.18 -22.56
C ILE A 179 -13.14 19.75 -22.49
N ASN A 180 -13.47 18.91 -23.48
CA ASN A 180 -12.99 17.53 -23.53
C ASN A 180 -11.45 17.45 -23.54
N THR A 181 -10.78 18.36 -24.24
CA THR A 181 -9.31 18.41 -24.27
C THR A 181 -8.73 18.73 -22.90
N VAL A 182 -9.30 19.71 -22.18
CA VAL A 182 -8.86 20.06 -20.82
C VAL A 182 -9.10 18.90 -19.85
N LEU A 183 -10.27 18.25 -19.93
CA LEU A 183 -10.58 17.11 -19.07
C LEU A 183 -9.60 15.95 -19.29
N VAL A 184 -9.33 15.59 -20.54
CA VAL A 184 -8.38 14.51 -20.84
C VAL A 184 -6.95 14.90 -20.47
N ALA A 185 -6.53 16.15 -20.70
CA ALA A 185 -5.21 16.63 -20.29
C ALA A 185 -5.02 16.57 -18.77
N ALA A 186 -6.01 17.04 -18.00
CA ALA A 186 -5.99 16.95 -16.54
C ALA A 186 -5.90 15.49 -16.07
N PHE A 187 -6.61 14.60 -16.75
CA PHE A 187 -6.60 13.18 -16.46
C PHE A 187 -5.24 12.51 -16.75
N ILE A 188 -4.61 12.83 -17.89
CA ILE A 188 -3.26 12.37 -18.22
C ILE A 188 -2.25 12.82 -17.17
N LEU A 189 -2.32 14.08 -16.75
CA LEU A 189 -1.43 14.61 -15.71
C LEU A 189 -1.64 13.91 -14.36
N PHE A 190 -2.89 13.61 -14.01
CA PHE A 190 -3.21 12.84 -12.81
C PHE A 190 -2.59 11.43 -12.85
N ILE A 191 -2.73 10.68 -13.95
CA ILE A 191 -2.14 9.34 -14.07
C ILE A 191 -0.61 9.42 -14.05
N LEU A 192 0.00 10.39 -14.73
CA LEU A 192 1.46 10.59 -14.71
C LEU A 192 1.97 10.84 -13.29
N TRP A 193 1.31 11.72 -12.54
CA TRP A 193 1.66 11.99 -11.15
C TRP A 193 1.50 10.73 -10.30
N PHE A 194 0.34 10.08 -10.36
CA PHE A 194 0.05 8.89 -9.54
C PHE A 194 0.99 7.73 -9.84
N GLY A 195 1.25 7.43 -11.12
CA GLY A 195 2.21 6.41 -11.55
C GLY A 195 3.65 6.78 -11.16
N GLY A 196 4.01 8.06 -11.24
CA GLY A 196 5.32 8.57 -10.80
C GLY A 196 5.57 8.38 -9.31
N GLU A 197 4.55 8.56 -8.46
CA GLU A 197 4.64 8.31 -7.02
C GLU A 197 4.90 6.83 -6.68
N PHE A 198 4.42 5.89 -7.52
CA PHE A 198 4.76 4.47 -7.39
C PHE A 198 6.20 4.15 -7.82
N ILE A 199 6.83 5.00 -8.63
CA ILE A 199 8.24 4.84 -9.04
C ILE A 199 9.18 5.48 -8.02
N LEU A 200 8.86 6.70 -7.59
CA LEU A 200 9.73 7.53 -6.76
C LEU A 200 9.60 7.20 -5.27
N SER A 201 8.38 6.90 -4.82
CA SER A 201 8.04 6.74 -3.40
C SER A 201 7.10 5.54 -3.15
N PRO A 202 7.42 4.33 -3.65
CA PRO A 202 6.48 3.19 -3.62
C PRO A 202 5.97 2.85 -2.22
N GLY A 203 6.83 2.93 -1.19
CA GLY A 203 6.47 2.58 0.19
C GLY A 203 5.42 3.51 0.82
N THR A 204 5.41 4.79 0.46
CA THR A 204 4.40 5.75 0.94
C THR A 204 3.13 5.73 0.11
N THR A 205 3.25 5.35 -1.16
CA THR A 205 2.13 5.38 -2.12
C THR A 205 1.30 4.09 -2.07
N ALA A 206 1.93 2.92 -1.89
CA ALA A 206 1.23 1.64 -1.87
C ALA A 206 0.04 1.54 -0.89
N PRO A 207 0.10 2.08 0.36
CA PRO A 207 -1.06 2.08 1.26
C PRO A 207 -2.29 2.79 0.69
N SER A 208 -2.08 3.80 -0.16
CA SER A 208 -3.16 4.59 -0.77
C SER A 208 -3.93 3.82 -1.84
N PHE A 209 -3.38 2.71 -2.36
CA PHE A 209 -4.02 1.88 -3.38
C PHE A 209 -5.29 1.17 -2.85
N GLY A 210 -5.36 0.94 -1.54
CA GLY A 210 -6.54 0.39 -0.86
C GLY A 210 -6.50 -1.12 -0.56
N LEU A 211 -5.45 -1.83 -0.95
CA LEU A 211 -5.24 -3.23 -0.54
C LEU A 211 -4.86 -3.32 0.95
N PRO A 212 -5.25 -4.41 1.65
CA PRO A 212 -4.95 -4.58 3.08
C PRO A 212 -3.45 -4.82 3.35
N SER A 213 -2.74 -5.32 2.34
CA SER A 213 -1.30 -5.56 2.36
C SER A 213 -0.70 -5.23 0.99
N TRP A 214 0.57 -4.88 0.97
CA TRP A 214 1.34 -4.58 -0.23
C TRP A 214 2.75 -5.14 -0.09
N PRO A 215 3.46 -5.42 -1.20
CA PRO A 215 4.85 -5.86 -1.15
C PRO A 215 5.71 -4.89 -0.31
N SER A 216 6.36 -5.40 0.73
CA SER A 216 7.29 -4.68 1.60
C SER A 216 8.69 -5.30 1.50
N GLY A 217 9.73 -4.61 1.98
CA GLY A 217 11.12 -5.06 1.81
C GLY A 217 11.66 -4.77 0.40
N ASP A 218 12.28 -5.75 -0.26
CA ASP A 218 12.77 -5.65 -1.64
C ASP A 218 11.65 -5.69 -2.71
N GLY A 219 10.41 -5.97 -2.31
CA GLY A 219 9.19 -5.99 -3.12
C GLY A 219 8.80 -4.67 -3.80
N GLY A 220 9.56 -3.59 -3.59
CA GLY A 220 9.41 -2.30 -4.28
C GLY A 220 9.51 -2.41 -5.80
N GLY A 221 10.25 -3.40 -6.33
CA GLY A 221 10.33 -3.66 -7.77
C GLY A 221 8.96 -3.91 -8.42
N PHE A 222 8.05 -4.63 -7.74
CA PHE A 222 6.70 -4.88 -8.23
C PHE A 222 5.85 -3.59 -8.27
N LEU A 223 5.99 -2.73 -7.26
CA LEU A 223 5.31 -1.44 -7.18
C LEU A 223 5.82 -0.48 -8.27
N ILE A 224 7.12 -0.51 -8.56
CA ILE A 224 7.74 0.24 -9.67
C ILE A 224 7.18 -0.25 -11.01
N ILE A 225 7.01 -1.56 -11.22
CA ILE A 225 6.40 -2.12 -12.44
C ILE A 225 4.99 -1.56 -12.65
N LYS A 226 4.18 -1.45 -11.59
CA LYS A 226 2.87 -0.79 -11.66
C LYS A 226 3.03 0.68 -12.09
N GLY A 227 3.90 1.43 -11.41
CA GLY A 227 4.11 2.85 -11.71
C GLY A 227 4.53 3.08 -13.17
N ILE A 228 5.45 2.26 -13.70
CA ILE A 228 5.88 2.31 -15.10
C ILE A 228 4.70 2.07 -16.04
N ARG A 229 3.84 1.08 -15.75
CA ARG A 229 2.65 0.79 -16.57
C ARG A 229 1.72 2.00 -16.62
N ASP A 230 1.42 2.61 -15.47
CA ASP A 230 0.53 3.77 -15.40
C ASP A 230 1.12 4.96 -16.17
N VAL A 231 2.43 5.21 -16.04
CA VAL A 231 3.13 6.25 -16.82
C VAL A 231 3.05 5.98 -18.32
N VAL A 232 3.30 4.75 -18.78
CA VAL A 232 3.22 4.39 -20.21
C VAL A 232 1.81 4.58 -20.75
N LEU A 233 0.77 4.16 -20.02
CA LEU A 233 -0.62 4.36 -20.42
C LEU A 233 -0.94 5.86 -20.57
N ALA A 234 -0.53 6.68 -19.60
CA ALA A 234 -0.72 8.13 -19.67
C ALA A 234 0.03 8.77 -20.87
N LEU A 235 1.23 8.29 -21.20
CA LEU A 235 1.99 8.76 -22.36
C LEU A 235 1.30 8.39 -23.68
N VAL A 236 0.71 7.20 -23.79
CA VAL A 236 -0.10 6.80 -24.97
C VAL A 236 -1.26 7.78 -25.16
N LEU A 237 -2.03 8.05 -24.10
CA LEU A 237 -3.11 9.05 -24.14
C LEU A 237 -2.59 10.45 -24.50
N GLY A 238 -1.46 10.86 -23.92
CA GLY A 238 -0.80 12.14 -24.21
C GLY A 238 -0.42 12.29 -25.67
N ILE A 239 0.23 11.28 -26.25
CA ILE A 239 0.62 11.27 -27.67
C ILE A 239 -0.62 11.38 -28.56
N LEU A 240 -1.66 10.58 -28.30
CA LEU A 240 -2.90 10.63 -29.07
C LEU A 240 -3.60 12.00 -28.96
N LEU A 241 -3.52 12.65 -27.79
CA LEU A 241 -4.07 13.98 -27.57
C LEU A 241 -3.32 15.05 -28.36
N VAL A 242 -1.98 15.10 -28.26
CA VAL A 242 -1.17 16.16 -28.90
C VAL A 242 -1.08 16.00 -30.42
N THR A 243 -1.14 14.75 -30.92
CA THR A 243 -1.19 14.46 -32.36
C THR A 243 -2.60 14.58 -32.94
N GLY A 244 -3.62 14.81 -32.10
CA GLY A 244 -4.99 15.07 -32.54
C GLY A 244 -5.78 13.84 -32.98
N HIS A 245 -5.31 12.62 -32.70
CA HIS A 245 -5.98 11.35 -33.03
C HIS A 245 -7.18 11.08 -32.12
N ARG A 246 -8.20 11.94 -32.14
CA ARG A 246 -9.29 11.98 -31.15
C ARG A 246 -10.11 10.69 -31.08
N ARG A 247 -10.42 10.06 -32.21
CA ARG A 247 -11.19 8.81 -32.20
C ARG A 247 -10.41 7.66 -31.55
N ALA A 248 -9.11 7.56 -31.84
CA ALA A 248 -8.24 6.60 -31.19
C ALA A 248 -8.07 6.89 -29.69
N LEU A 249 -7.92 8.17 -29.32
CA LEU A 249 -7.90 8.61 -27.92
C LEU A 249 -9.18 8.20 -27.16
N GLY A 250 -10.35 8.34 -27.78
CA GLY A 250 -11.62 7.92 -27.19
C GLY A 250 -11.65 6.41 -26.93
N TRP A 251 -11.17 5.59 -27.87
CA TRP A 251 -11.04 4.14 -27.67
C TRP A 251 -10.01 3.78 -26.61
N ALA A 252 -8.85 4.43 -26.60
CA ALA A 252 -7.81 4.21 -25.61
C ALA A 252 -8.34 4.47 -24.19
N LEU A 253 -9.02 5.61 -23.96
CA LEU A 253 -9.66 5.91 -22.68
C LEU A 253 -10.67 4.82 -22.24
N LEU A 254 -11.47 4.30 -23.17
CA LEU A 254 -12.45 3.25 -22.87
C LEU A 254 -11.80 1.92 -22.50
N VAL A 255 -10.72 1.55 -23.19
CA VAL A 255 -9.97 0.32 -22.90
C VAL A 255 -9.19 0.45 -21.59
N GLU A 256 -8.51 1.57 -21.39
CA GLU A 256 -7.72 1.82 -20.17
C GLU A 256 -8.60 1.95 -18.93
N ALA A 257 -9.87 2.36 -19.06
CA ALA A 257 -10.83 2.33 -17.95
C ALA A 257 -11.00 0.92 -17.35
N LEU A 258 -10.76 -0.14 -18.14
CA LEU A 258 -10.77 -1.52 -17.64
C LEU A 258 -9.69 -1.76 -16.59
N ALA A 259 -8.55 -1.07 -16.67
CA ALA A 259 -7.51 -1.17 -15.65
C ALA A 259 -8.01 -0.62 -14.31
N ALA A 260 -8.65 0.55 -14.30
CA ALA A 260 -9.22 1.13 -13.08
C ALA A 260 -10.34 0.25 -12.49
N TYR A 261 -11.21 -0.32 -13.32
CA TYR A 261 -12.21 -1.27 -12.83
C TYR A 261 -11.57 -2.59 -12.36
N GLY A 262 -10.51 -3.06 -13.01
CA GLY A 262 -9.71 -4.20 -12.55
C GLY A 262 -9.11 -3.96 -11.17
N ASP A 263 -8.50 -2.79 -10.95
CA ASP A 263 -7.95 -2.37 -9.66
C ASP A 263 -9.05 -2.30 -8.59
N MET A 264 -10.20 -1.71 -8.91
CA MET A 264 -11.38 -1.70 -8.01
C MET A 264 -11.79 -3.13 -7.62
N THR A 265 -11.95 -4.02 -8.60
CA THR A 265 -12.37 -5.41 -8.34
C THR A 265 -11.36 -6.16 -7.51
N THR A 266 -10.06 -5.92 -7.74
CA THR A 266 -8.96 -6.53 -6.99
C THR A 266 -9.00 -6.07 -5.52
N VAL A 267 -9.14 -4.76 -5.28
CA VAL A 267 -9.25 -4.22 -3.92
C VAL A 267 -10.44 -4.84 -3.17
N LEU A 268 -11.60 -4.94 -3.81
CA LEU A 268 -12.80 -5.51 -3.19
C LEU A 268 -12.67 -7.03 -2.96
N ALA A 269 -12.14 -7.77 -3.93
CA ALA A 269 -11.97 -9.22 -3.86
C ALA A 269 -10.98 -9.64 -2.76
N HIS A 270 -10.02 -8.78 -2.44
CA HIS A 270 -9.04 -9.00 -1.37
C HIS A 270 -9.40 -8.27 -0.07
N HIS A 271 -10.67 -7.92 0.15
CA HIS A 271 -11.17 -7.31 1.40
C HIS A 271 -10.48 -5.99 1.77
N GLY A 272 -10.05 -5.21 0.79
CA GLY A 272 -9.45 -3.89 0.97
C GLY A 272 -10.49 -2.79 1.24
N SER A 273 -10.02 -1.54 1.23
CA SER A 273 -10.83 -0.35 1.50
C SER A 273 -11.92 -0.17 0.43
N VAL A 274 -13.18 -0.36 0.82
CA VAL A 274 -14.36 -0.09 -0.04
C VAL A 274 -14.39 1.38 -0.47
N ALA A 275 -14.03 2.30 0.43
CA ALA A 275 -13.98 3.72 0.15
C ALA A 275 -12.96 4.04 -0.96
N THR A 276 -11.77 3.44 -0.90
CA THR A 276 -10.74 3.60 -1.94
C THR A 276 -11.17 2.92 -3.24
N ALA A 277 -11.72 1.70 -3.16
CA ALA A 277 -12.19 0.97 -4.32
C ALA A 277 -13.23 1.75 -5.13
N LEU A 278 -14.28 2.26 -4.48
CA LEU A 278 -15.34 3.00 -5.17
C LEU A 278 -14.93 4.46 -5.47
N GLY A 279 -14.29 5.12 -4.51
CA GLY A 279 -13.99 6.55 -4.57
C GLY A 279 -12.79 6.90 -5.44
N VAL A 280 -11.73 6.08 -5.43
CA VAL A 280 -10.55 6.28 -6.27
C VAL A 280 -10.72 5.50 -7.55
N HIS A 281 -10.76 4.16 -7.48
CA HIS A 281 -10.70 3.32 -8.69
C HIS A 281 -11.99 3.37 -9.51
N GLY A 282 -13.15 3.12 -8.90
CA GLY A 282 -14.44 3.09 -9.58
C GLY A 282 -14.84 4.44 -10.17
N LEU A 283 -14.65 5.53 -9.41
CA LEU A 283 -14.88 6.88 -9.92
C LEU A 283 -13.95 7.23 -11.07
N THR A 284 -12.65 6.94 -10.95
CA THR A 284 -11.65 7.17 -12.00
C THR A 284 -12.03 6.44 -13.28
N GLY A 285 -12.32 5.13 -13.20
CA GLY A 285 -12.76 4.35 -14.36
C GLY A 285 -14.03 4.91 -15.01
N THR A 286 -14.99 5.36 -14.20
CA THR A 286 -16.23 5.96 -14.69
C THR A 286 -15.97 7.28 -15.40
N LEU A 287 -15.10 8.15 -14.86
CA LEU A 287 -14.70 9.39 -15.49
C LEU A 287 -13.96 9.15 -16.81
N MET A 288 -13.13 8.11 -16.89
CA MET A 288 -12.49 7.69 -18.15
C MET A 288 -13.51 7.29 -19.20
N VAL A 289 -14.50 6.47 -18.82
CA VAL A 289 -15.57 6.05 -19.72
C VAL A 289 -16.35 7.26 -20.21
N VAL A 290 -16.76 8.15 -19.32
CA VAL A 290 -17.49 9.37 -19.68
C VAL A 290 -16.67 10.23 -20.64
N ASN A 291 -15.39 10.50 -20.35
CA ASN A 291 -14.51 11.26 -21.24
C ASN A 291 -14.32 10.59 -22.59
N GLY A 292 -14.08 9.28 -22.62
CA GLY A 292 -13.96 8.50 -23.85
C GLY A 292 -15.21 8.60 -24.71
N LEU A 293 -16.40 8.45 -24.11
CA LEU A 293 -17.68 8.60 -24.81
C LEU A 293 -17.92 10.03 -25.30
N LEU A 294 -17.55 11.06 -24.54
CA LEU A 294 -17.66 12.46 -24.96
C LEU A 294 -16.77 12.77 -26.17
N ILE A 295 -15.53 12.26 -26.18
CA ILE A 295 -14.63 12.34 -27.33
C ILE A 295 -15.21 11.59 -28.54
N MET A 296 -15.79 10.41 -28.33
CA MET A 296 -16.42 9.64 -29.41
C MET A 296 -17.64 10.37 -29.99
N ARG A 297 -18.47 11.01 -29.16
CA ARG A 297 -19.59 11.86 -29.61
C ARG A 297 -19.09 13.06 -30.42
N GLU A 298 -18.06 13.76 -29.94
CA GLU A 298 -17.42 14.88 -30.64
C GLU A 298 -17.02 14.49 -32.08
N THR A 299 -16.36 13.32 -32.25
CA THR A 299 -15.92 12.87 -33.58
C THR A 299 -17.07 12.49 -34.51
N ARG A 300 -18.17 11.91 -33.99
CA ARG A 300 -19.36 11.58 -34.80
C ARG A 300 -20.07 12.83 -35.30
N THR A 301 -20.19 13.87 -34.46
CA THR A 301 -20.83 15.13 -34.87
C THR A 301 -20.05 15.82 -35.98
N ILE A 302 -18.72 15.83 -35.91
CA ILE A 302 -17.87 16.40 -36.98
C ILE A 302 -18.03 15.62 -38.28
N ALA A 303 -18.03 14.28 -38.22
CA ALA A 303 -18.22 13.42 -39.40
C ALA A 303 -19.62 13.62 -40.03
N ALA A 304 -20.67 13.74 -39.22
CA ALA A 304 -22.02 14.00 -39.72
C ALA A 304 -22.16 15.39 -40.36
N ALA A 305 -21.54 16.42 -39.77
CA ALA A 305 -21.56 17.78 -40.31
C ALA A 305 -20.76 17.95 -41.62
N SER A 306 -19.84 17.02 -41.92
CA SER A 306 -19.01 17.03 -43.13
C SER A 306 -19.53 16.10 -44.24
N ALA A 307 -20.62 15.36 -43.99
CA ALA A 307 -21.23 14.49 -45.00
C ALA A 307 -21.97 15.32 -46.08
N PRO A 308 -21.81 15.02 -47.37
CA PRO A 308 -22.54 15.71 -48.43
C PRO A 308 -24.05 15.48 -48.31
N PRO A 309 -24.89 16.47 -48.68
CA PRO A 309 -26.34 16.34 -48.61
C PRO A 309 -26.82 15.18 -49.49
N ALA A 310 -27.81 14.43 -48.99
CA ALA A 310 -28.40 13.32 -49.73
C ALA A 310 -28.97 13.82 -51.07
N PRO A 311 -28.81 13.05 -52.17
CA PRO A 311 -29.40 13.41 -53.45
C PRO A 311 -30.92 13.55 -53.30
N GLN A 312 -31.47 14.67 -53.75
CA GLN A 312 -32.92 14.88 -53.77
C GLN A 312 -33.56 13.88 -54.76
N PRO A 313 -34.67 13.23 -54.38
CA PRO A 313 -35.41 12.38 -55.31
C PRO A 313 -35.93 13.24 -56.48
N ALA A 314 -35.76 12.70 -57.70
CA ALA A 314 -36.16 13.32 -58.96
C ALA A 314 -37.68 13.41 -59.15
#